data_AF-A0A0P9N8G1-F1
#
_entry.id   AF-A0A0P9N8G1-F1
#
_cell.length_a   1.000
_cell.length_b   1.000
_cell.length_c   1.000
_cell.angle_alpha   90.00
_cell.angle_beta   90.00
_cell.angle_gamma   90.00
#
_symmetry.space_group_name_H-M   'P 1'
#
loop_
_entity.id
_entity.type
_entity.pdbx_description
1 polymer ?
#
loop_
_entity_poly.entity_id
_entity_poly.type
_entity_poly.pdbx_seq_one_letter_code
_entity_poly.pdbx_strand_id
1 'polypeptide(L)' 'MPRGIPKKALRVMPEGGAVRDSLISRHSEKWTLAIRIAGVGSRWFPVRSRREALRT' A
#
# COMPACT_ATOMS: atom_id res chain seq x y z
N MET A 1 15.03 -10.04 -5.32
CA MET A 1 14.25 -9.39 -4.24
C MET A 1 13.39 -8.29 -4.86
N PRO A 2 12.05 -8.32 -4.80
CA PRO A 2 11.26 -7.21 -5.33
C PRO A 2 11.55 -5.95 -4.50
N ARG A 3 12.04 -4.89 -5.16
CA ARG A 3 12.24 -3.59 -4.52
C ARG A 3 10.86 -3.04 -4.17
N GLY A 4 10.57 -2.91 -2.88
CA GLY A 4 9.31 -2.32 -2.42
C GLY A 4 9.21 -0.84 -2.83
N ILE A 5 7.99 -0.31 -2.87
CA ILE A 5 7.74 1.11 -3.16
C ILE A 5 8.31 1.95 -2.01
N PRO A 6 9.15 2.98 -2.29
CA PRO A 6 9.66 3.88 -1.25
C PRO A 6 8.51 4.58 -0.49
N LYS A 7 8.62 4.71 0.84
CA LYS A 7 7.58 5.35 1.69
C LYS A 7 7.17 6.74 1.17
N LYS A 8 8.14 7.56 0.73
CA LYS A 8 7.88 8.89 0.17
C LYS A 8 7.03 8.82 -1.10
N ALA A 9 7.35 7.90 -2.01
CA ALA A 9 6.57 7.67 -3.23
C ALA A 9 5.15 7.18 -2.90
N LEU A 10 5.02 6.27 -1.93
CA LEU A 10 3.72 5.77 -1.48
C LEU A 10 2.81 6.88 -0.89
N ARG A 11 3.39 7.91 -0.25
CA ARG A 11 2.62 9.02 0.33
C ARG A 11 2.04 9.96 -0.72
N VAL A 12 2.79 10.23 -1.79
CA VAL A 12 2.35 11.14 -2.87
C VAL A 12 1.38 10.48 -3.84
N MET A 13 1.32 9.15 -3.88
CA MET A 13 0.45 8.43 -4.84
C MET A 13 -1.06 8.64 -4.60
N PRO A 14 -1.58 8.61 -3.36
CA PRO A 14 -2.97 9.00 -3.08
C PRO A 14 -3.24 10.47 -3.43
N GLU A 15 -2.34 11.38 -3.01
CA GLU A 15 -2.49 12.83 -3.23
C GLU A 15 -2.49 13.19 -4.73
N GLY A 16 -1.69 12.48 -5.53
CA GLY A 16 -1.62 12.66 -6.98
C GLY A 16 -2.65 11.86 -7.78
N GLY A 17 -3.64 11.21 -7.14
CA GLY A 17 -4.69 10.44 -7.83
C GLY A 17 -4.22 9.14 -8.49
N ALA A 18 -2.99 8.70 -8.21
CA ALA A 18 -2.44 7.46 -8.75
C ALA A 18 -3.05 6.22 -8.07
N VAL A 19 -3.50 6.34 -6.81
CA VAL A 19 -4.27 5.31 -6.13
C VAL A 19 -5.74 5.51 -6.46
N ARG A 20 -6.34 4.51 -7.13
CA ARG A 20 -7.75 4.50 -7.47
C ARG A 20 -8.61 4.01 -6.31
N ASP A 21 -8.20 2.89 -5.71
CA ASP A 21 -8.95 2.22 -4.65
C ASP A 21 -8.00 1.74 -3.54
N SER A 22 -8.52 1.66 -2.31
CA SER A 22 -7.84 1.06 -1.17
C SER A 22 -8.73 0.01 -0.52
N LEU A 23 -8.16 -1.14 -0.19
CA LEU A 23 -8.84 -2.25 0.46
C LEU A 23 -8.15 -2.58 1.78
N ILE A 24 -8.89 -2.42 2.87
CA ILE A 24 -8.51 -2.91 4.19
C ILE A 24 -9.25 -4.22 4.41
N SER A 25 -8.53 -5.28 4.74
CA SER A 25 -9.13 -6.58 5.08
C SER A 25 -8.50 -7.16 6.33
N ARG A 26 -9.25 -8.01 7.03
CA ARG A 26 -8.77 -8.73 8.21
C ARG A 26 -8.75 -10.22 7.90
N HIS A 27 -7.60 -10.84 8.11
CA HIS A 27 -7.42 -12.28 8.00
C HIS A 27 -6.95 -12.82 9.35
N SER A 28 -7.85 -13.50 10.07
CA SER A 28 -7.66 -13.86 11.49
C SER A 28 -7.31 -12.60 12.31
N GLU A 29 -6.22 -12.63 13.07
CA GLU A 29 -5.77 -11.50 13.90
C GLU A 29 -4.89 -10.48 13.16
N LYS A 30 -4.79 -10.58 11.82
CA LYS A 30 -3.93 -9.70 11.02
C LYS A 30 -4.76 -8.79 10.12
N TRP A 31 -4.55 -7.49 10.25
CA TRP A 31 -5.00 -6.49 9.30
C TRP A 31 -4.06 -6.44 8.10
N THR A 32 -4.62 -6.35 6.90
CA THR A 32 -3.88 -6.16 5.65
C THR A 32 -4.44 -4.97 4.88
N LEU A 33 -3.56 -4.32 4.13
CA LEU A 33 -3.88 -3.22 3.24
C LEU A 33 -3.46 -3.61 1.82
N ALA A 34 -4.33 -3.39 0.85
CA ALA A 34 -4.00 -3.43 -0.56
C ALA A 34 -4.43 -2.12 -1.22
N ILE A 35 -3.67 -1.66 -2.21
CA ILE A 35 -4.00 -0.49 -3.02
C ILE A 35 -4.14 -0.89 -4.47
N ARG A 36 -5.05 -0.24 -5.20
CA ARG A 36 -5.18 -0.38 -6.64
C ARG A 36 -4.62 0.87 -7.30
N ILE A 37 -3.58 0.69 -8.11
CA ILE A 37 -2.97 1.79 -8.87
C ILE A 37 -3.74 1.96 -10.18
N ALA A 38 -4.07 3.21 -10.53
CA ALA A 38 -4.73 3.56 -11.79
C ALA A 38 -3.78 3.36 -12.99
N GLY A 39 -4.34 3.12 -14.18
CA GLY A 39 -3.59 2.95 -15.42
C GLY A 39 -3.85 1.62 -16.15
N VAL A 40 -3.21 1.44 -17.30
CA VAL A 40 -3.29 0.20 -18.09
C VAL A 40 -2.68 -0.94 -17.29
N GLY A 41 -3.42 -2.04 -17.11
CA GLY A 41 -3.00 -3.16 -16.26
C GLY A 41 -3.26 -2.95 -14.76
N SER A 42 -4.21 -2.07 -14.40
CA SER A 42 -4.59 -1.80 -13.01
C SER A 42 -4.89 -3.08 -12.23
N ARG A 43 -4.11 -3.31 -11.17
CA ARG A 43 -4.20 -4.48 -10.29
C ARG A 43 -4.04 -4.07 -8.83
N TRP A 44 -4.45 -4.97 -7.94
CA TRP A 44 -4.23 -4.84 -6.51
C TRP A 44 -2.77 -5.13 -6.16
N PHE A 45 -2.21 -4.28 -5.29
CA PHE A 45 -0.88 -4.42 -4.73
C PHE A 45 -0.97 -4.52 -3.21
N PRO A 46 -0.46 -5.60 -2.59
CA PRO A 46 -0.43 -5.70 -1.14
C PRO A 46 0.59 -4.70 -0.58
N VAL A 47 0.14 -3.88 0.36
CA VAL A 47 0.99 -2.94 1.09
C VAL A 47 1.47 -3.63 2.35
N ARG A 48 2.77 -3.96 2.37
CA ARG A 48 3.45 -4.41 3.58
C ARG A 48 4.21 -3.23 4.17
N SER A 49 3.69 -2.68 5.25
CA SER A 49 4.48 -1.75 6.06
C SER A 49 5.64 -2.53 6.68
N ARG A 50 6.87 -2.20 6.32
CA ARG A 50 8.02 -2.49 7.17
C ARG A 50 7.92 -1.52 8.35
N ARG A 51 7.20 -1.93 9.39
CA ARG A 51 7.10 -1.15 10.63
C ARG A 51 8.51 -1.03 11.20
N GLU A 52 9.06 0.18 11.18
CA GLU A 52 10.00 0.57 12.25
C GLU A 52 9.21 0.49 13.56
N ALA A 53 9.85 -0.01 14.62
CA ALA A 53 9.21 -0.05 15.94
C ALA A 53 8.73 1.37 16.28
N LEU A 54 7.43 1.51 16.55
CA LEU A 54 6.89 2.73 17.15
C LEU A 54 7.60 2.86 18.50
N ARG A 55 8.52 3.82 18.63
CA ARG A 55 8.98 4.27 19.94
C ARG A 55 7.78 4.98 20.56
N THR A 56 7.12 4.30 21.48
CA THR A 56 6.14 4.87 22.40
C THR A 56 6.81 5.90 23.30
#